data_AF-A0A9I9DDR4-F1
#
_entry.id   AF-A0A9I9DDR4-F1
#
_cell.length_a   1.000
_cell.length_b   1.000
_cell.length_c   1.000
_cell.angle_alpha   90.00
_cell.angle_beta   90.00
_cell.angle_gamma   90.00
#
_symmetry.space_group_name_H-M   'P 1'
#
loop_
_entity.id
_entity.type
_entity.pdbx_description
1 polymer ?
#
loop_
_entity_poly.entity_id
_entity_poly.type
_entity_poly.pdbx_seq_one_letter_code
_entity_poly.pdbx_strand_id
1 'polypeptide(L)'
;MEGGVRDFAVVPEKVMDSVKTTLDNVEHVQTHLISFLSIAEPEVLAQMQPLQRAQSMLLLARVTTTLFALKLRCNGVHLDDHPIKSE
;
A
#
# COMPACT_ATOMS: atom_id res chain seq x y z
N MET A 1 -3.17 -7.39 -48.99
CA MET A 1 -2.29 -7.71 -47.84
C MET A 1 -2.72 -6.79 -46.71
N GLU A 2 -3.48 -7.33 -45.77
CA GLU A 2 -4.03 -6.61 -44.62
C GLU A 2 -2.89 -6.07 -43.75
N GLY A 3 -2.79 -4.74 -43.67
CA GLY A 3 -2.03 -4.07 -42.62
C GLY A 3 -2.81 -4.20 -41.33
N GLY A 4 -2.46 -5.19 -40.51
CA GLY A 4 -2.97 -5.35 -39.16
C GLY A 4 -2.52 -4.17 -38.31
N VAL A 5 -3.37 -3.14 -38.23
CA VAL A 5 -3.31 -2.12 -37.18
C VAL A 5 -3.45 -2.89 -35.88
N ARG A 6 -2.37 -2.97 -35.13
CA ARG A 6 -2.42 -3.44 -33.75
C ARG A 6 -3.22 -2.39 -32.99
N ASP A 7 -4.50 -2.66 -32.80
CA ASP A 7 -5.34 -1.93 -31.86
C ASP A 7 -4.66 -2.06 -30.48
N PHE A 8 -3.88 -1.04 -30.11
CA PHE A 8 -3.56 -0.82 -28.72
C PHE A 8 -4.91 -0.57 -28.04
N ALA A 9 -5.45 -1.60 -27.39
CA ALA A 9 -6.72 -1.54 -26.71
C ALA A 9 -6.71 -0.32 -25.78
N VAL A 10 -7.55 0.67 -26.12
CA VAL A 10 -7.69 1.91 -25.34
C VAL A 10 -8.08 1.50 -23.92
N VAL A 11 -7.26 1.90 -22.93
CA VAL A 11 -7.55 1.62 -21.52
C VAL A 11 -8.89 2.29 -21.16
N PRO A 12 -9.88 1.56 -20.62
CA PRO A 12 -11.17 2.15 -20.27
C PRO A 12 -11.01 3.31 -19.28
N GLU A 13 -11.76 4.40 -19.47
CA GLU A 13 -11.71 5.59 -18.61
C GLU A 13 -11.91 5.26 -17.12
N LYS A 14 -12.85 4.36 -16.82
CA LYS A 14 -13.09 3.86 -15.46
C LYS A 14 -11.83 3.25 -14.81
N VAL A 15 -10.98 2.60 -15.59
CA VAL A 15 -9.71 2.04 -15.10
C VAL A 15 -8.74 3.18 -14.80
N MET A 16 -8.66 4.19 -15.67
CA MET A 16 -7.83 5.39 -15.43
C MET A 16 -8.27 6.14 -14.16
N ASP A 17 -9.57 6.34 -13.96
CA ASP A 17 -10.10 6.97 -12.75
C ASP A 17 -9.77 6.18 -11.48
N SER A 18 -9.86 4.85 -11.54
CA SER A 18 -9.52 3.97 -10.42
C SER A 18 -8.03 4.03 -10.08
N VAL A 19 -7.17 4.07 -11.09
CA VAL A 19 -5.72 4.23 -10.92
C VAL A 19 -5.40 5.59 -10.32
N LYS A 20 -6.01 6.67 -10.81
CA LYS A 20 -5.83 8.02 -10.27
C LYS A 20 -6.26 8.11 -8.81
N THR A 21 -7.45 7.60 -8.48
CA THR A 21 -7.94 7.53 -7.10
C THR A 21 -7.00 6.73 -6.21
N THR A 22 -6.44 5.62 -6.72
CA THR A 22 -5.47 4.81 -5.98
C THR A 22 -4.17 5.57 -5.73
N LEU A 23 -3.67 6.30 -6.73
CA LEU A 23 -2.49 7.16 -6.59
C LEU A 23 -2.70 8.23 -5.52
N ASP A 24 -3.81 8.97 -5.60
CA ASP A 24 -4.16 10.02 -4.64
C ASP A 24 -4.21 9.44 -3.20
N ASN A 25 -4.76 8.23 -3.03
CA ASN A 25 -4.79 7.55 -1.73
C ASN A 25 -3.39 7.15 -1.24
N VAL A 26 -2.52 6.67 -2.12
CA VAL A 26 -1.14 6.30 -1.78
C VAL A 26 -0.33 7.53 -1.35
N GLU A 27 -0.51 8.67 -2.02
CA GLU A 27 0.13 9.94 -1.67
C GLU A 27 -0.32 10.46 -0.29
N HIS A 28 -1.62 10.34 0.03
CA HIS A 28 -2.11 10.65 1.38
C HIS A 28 -1.49 9.75 2.44
N VAL A 29 -1.45 8.43 2.20
CA VAL A 29 -0.81 7.47 3.11
C VAL A 29 0.67 7.79 3.30
N GLN A 30 1.39 8.11 2.22
CA GLN A 30 2.80 8.48 2.28
C GLN A 30 3.02 9.68 3.20
N THR A 31 2.21 10.73 3.04
CA THR A 31 2.31 11.96 3.85
C THR A 31 2.14 11.66 5.34
N HIS A 32 1.08 10.93 5.70
CA HIS A 32 0.80 10.59 7.10
C HIS A 32 1.83 9.60 7.68
N LEU A 33 2.28 8.64 6.86
CA LEU A 33 3.24 7.63 7.29
C LEU A 33 4.61 8.23 7.57
N ILE A 34 5.08 9.19 6.77
CA ILE A 34 6.35 9.89 7.02
C ILE A 34 6.28 10.62 8.37
N SER A 35 5.21 11.37 8.63
CA SER A 35 5.02 12.03 9.93
C SER A 35 4.96 11.02 11.08
N PHE A 36 4.24 9.91 10.91
CA PHE A 36 4.16 8.87 11.92
C PHE A 36 5.53 8.22 12.20
N LEU A 37 6.30 7.88 11.16
CA LEU A 37 7.62 7.27 11.30
C LEU A 37 8.63 8.20 11.96
N SER A 38 8.54 9.51 11.71
CA SER A 38 9.42 10.51 12.33
C SER A 38 9.31 10.57 13.85
N ILE A 39 8.18 10.14 14.42
CA ILE A 39 7.95 10.09 15.88
C ILE A 39 7.99 8.67 16.44
N ALA A 40 8.09 7.65 15.60
CA ALA A 40 8.10 6.23 15.98
C ALA A 40 9.52 5.72 16.24
N GLU A 41 10.41 6.56 16.77
CA GLU A 41 11.75 6.17 17.17
C GLU A 41 11.70 5.20 18.37
N PRO A 42 12.58 4.19 18.45
CA PRO A 42 12.59 3.21 19.54
C PRO A 42 12.58 3.83 20.94
N GLU A 43 13.34 4.92 21.12
CA GLU A 43 13.46 5.67 22.37
C GLU A 43 12.14 6.35 22.74
N VAL A 44 11.42 6.89 21.76
CA VAL A 44 10.11 7.53 21.95
C VAL A 44 9.04 6.48 22.26
N LEU A 45 9.02 5.38 21.52
CA LEU A 45 8.11 4.27 21.76
C LEU A 45 8.33 3.64 23.15
N ALA A 46 9.58 3.57 23.61
CA ALA A 46 9.93 3.07 24.94
C ALA A 46 9.40 3.94 26.10
N GLN A 47 9.05 5.20 25.84
CA GLN A 47 8.45 6.11 26.82
C GLN A 47 6.92 5.99 26.88
N MET A 48 6.27 5.40 25.87
CA MET A 48 4.83 5.19 25.85
C MET A 48 4.37 4.17 26.89
N GLN A 49 3.11 4.29 27.36
CA GLN A 49 2.51 3.24 28.19
C GLN A 49 2.46 1.90 27.42
N PRO A 50 2.57 0.74 28.10
CA PRO A 50 2.65 -0.56 27.43
C PRO A 50 1.55 -0.82 26.40
N LEU A 51 0.30 -0.44 26.71
CA LEU A 51 -0.83 -0.59 25.81
C LEU A 51 -0.69 0.30 24.56
N GLN A 52 -0.34 1.57 24.75
CA GLN A 52 -0.14 2.52 23.66
C GLN A 52 1.00 2.08 22.74
N ARG A 53 2.11 1.61 23.33
CA ARG A 53 3.23 1.05 22.59
C ARG A 53 2.81 -0.14 21.73
N ALA A 54 2.09 -1.09 22.31
CA ALA A 54 1.58 -2.27 21.59
C ALA A 54 0.64 -1.87 20.44
N GLN A 55 -0.21 -0.87 20.65
CA GLN A 55 -1.10 -0.34 19.60
C GLN A 55 -0.31 0.33 18.47
N SER A 56 0.69 1.15 18.78
CA SER A 56 1.57 1.79 17.78
C SER A 56 2.34 0.76 16.96
N MET A 57 2.88 -0.28 17.62
CA MET A 57 3.58 -1.38 16.93
C MET A 57 2.64 -2.22 16.07
N LEU A 58 1.43 -2.51 16.54
CA LEU A 58 0.41 -3.21 15.76
C LEU A 58 -0.01 -2.38 14.54
N LEU A 59 -0.15 -1.07 14.68
CA LEU A 59 -0.45 -0.18 13.57
C LEU A 59 0.68 -0.20 12.53
N LEU A 60 1.94 -0.13 12.97
CA LEU A 60 3.12 -0.27 12.09
C LEU A 60 3.11 -1.59 11.31
N ALA A 61 2.86 -2.70 12.01
CA ALA A 61 2.78 -4.01 11.39
C ALA A 61 1.68 -4.04 10.30
N ARG A 62 0.48 -3.58 10.63
CA ARG A 62 -0.65 -3.52 9.68
C ARG A 62 -0.39 -2.64 8.48
N VAL A 63 0.21 -1.46 8.68
CA VAL A 63 0.57 -0.57 7.57
C VAL A 63 1.58 -1.26 6.67
N THR A 64 2.60 -1.89 7.24
CA THR A 64 3.65 -2.60 6.49
C THR A 64 3.09 -3.75 5.66
N THR A 65 2.26 -4.61 6.27
CA THR A 65 1.66 -5.75 5.58
C THR A 65 0.69 -5.30 4.49
N THR A 66 -0.11 -4.25 4.74
CA THR A 66 -1.04 -3.67 3.77
C THR A 66 -0.30 -3.06 2.57
N LEU A 67 0.75 -2.27 2.80
CA LEU A 67 1.53 -1.67 1.72
C LEU A 67 2.28 -2.73 0.90
N PHE A 68 2.78 -3.77 1.55
CA PHE A 68 3.42 -4.88 0.86
C PHE A 68 2.41 -5.68 0.01
N ALA A 69 1.23 -5.96 0.56
CA ALA A 69 0.13 -6.58 -0.19
C ALA A 69 -0.31 -5.73 -1.40
N LEU A 70 -0.38 -4.41 -1.26
CA LEU A 70 -0.65 -3.48 -2.36
C LEU A 70 0.45 -3.57 -3.44
N LYS A 71 1.72 -3.53 -3.03
CA LYS A 71 2.86 -3.67 -3.95
C LYS A 71 2.81 -4.99 -4.74
N LEU A 72 2.44 -6.10 -4.10
CA LEU A 72 2.27 -7.39 -4.76
C LEU A 72 1.15 -7.35 -5.81
N ARG A 73 0.00 -6.78 -5.46
CA ARG A 73 -1.13 -6.62 -6.40
C ARG A 73 -0.76 -5.74 -7.59
N CYS A 74 -0.04 -4.64 -7.37
CA CYS A 74 0.45 -3.77 -8.44
C CYS A 74 1.45 -4.47 -9.38
N ASN A 75 2.14 -5.52 -8.90
CA ASN A 75 3.01 -6.37 -9.72
C ASN A 75 2.28 -7.58 -10.34
N GLY A 76 0.95 -7.65 -10.22
CA GLY A 76 0.14 -8.73 -10.78
C GLY A 76 0.17 -10.03 -9.98
N VAL A 77 0.65 -10.01 -8.73
CA VAL A 77 0.66 -11.19 -7.85
C VAL A 77 -0.70 -11.35 -7.17
N HIS A 78 -1.28 -12.55 -7.28
CA HIS A 78 -2.51 -12.91 -6.59
C HIS A 78 -2.22 -13.26 -5.13
N LEU A 79 -2.97 -12.68 -4.19
CA LEU A 79 -2.66 -12.80 -2.76
C LEU A 79 -3.20 -14.07 -2.10
N ASP A 80 -4.11 -14.80 -2.75
CA ASP A 80 -4.75 -15.96 -2.09
C ASP A 80 -3.80 -17.10 -1.75
N ASP A 81 -2.73 -17.26 -2.55
CA ASP A 81 -1.67 -18.24 -2.33
C ASP A 81 -0.39 -17.60 -1.75
N HIS A 82 -0.43 -16.30 -1.44
CA HIS A 82 0.74 -15.57 -0.97
C HIS A 82 0.80 -15.60 0.58
N PRO A 83 1.97 -15.91 1.20
CA PRO A 83 2.10 -15.98 2.66
C PRO A 83 1.65 -14.73 3.42
N ILE A 84 1.70 -13.56 2.78
CA ILE A 84 1.21 -12.29 3.36
C ILE A 84 -0.24 -12.33 3.83
N LYS A 85 -1.06 -13.28 3.35
CA LYS A 85 -2.45 -13.43 3.77
C LYS A 85 -2.60 -13.86 5.24
N SER A 86 -1.57 -14.49 5.83
CA SER A 86 -1.58 -14.87 7.24
C SER A 86 -1.01 -13.82 8.19
N GLU A 87 -0.49 -12.72 7.66
CA GLU A 87 0.16 -11.64 8.41
C GLU A 87 -0.82 -10.54 8.89
#